data_AF-A0A2W6AMR7-F1
#
_entry.id   AF-A0A2W6AMR7-F1
#
_cell.length_a   1.000
_cell.length_b   1.000
_cell.length_c   1.000
_cell.angle_alpha   90.00
_cell.angle_beta   90.00
_cell.angle_gamma   90.00
#
_symmetry.space_group_name_H-M   'P 1'
#
loop_
_entity.id
_entity.type
_entity.pdbx_description
1 polymer ?
#
loop_
_entity_poly.entity_id
_entity_poly.type
_entity_poly.pdbx_seq_one_letter_code
_entity_poly.pdbx_strand_id
1 'polypeptide(L)'
;MSSISKILHALSAALAVFSLAFSTLAPPTPMPSTAVSNDRVATCDETLYPTPTPPPNPQSGEVSPYGVYEDRFAVAEAQQMPTGPSAFDANGKLRPDATAPTLPPVPDRQFALLDTPTPDSNGVTADVTPTVVPTIIPAKLLRVVIQSGHWLNSELPYQLSQFSDDGAYAGGVAEWKLNLHVATLAAGLLRTRGYDVRIVPATVPIDCRADVFVALHADADSDPNVYGYKAAYPRDVNNPVNRRLLADMYIEYGVATGLDRNYSISLNMSGYYAFYNQKQPYAVDPRTPMLILEMGYISNDNDRQFLSTNQDVAALGVANGVDRFLQGK
;
A
#
# COMPACT_ATOMS: atom_id res chain seq x y z
N MET A 1 -72.92 4.65 1.70
CA MET A 1 -71.78 5.59 1.65
C MET A 1 -71.42 6.00 3.07
N SER A 2 -70.58 5.22 3.74
CA SER A 2 -70.12 5.44 5.11
C SER A 2 -68.85 4.60 5.28
N SER A 3 -67.67 5.24 5.17
CA SER A 3 -66.41 4.79 5.80
C SER A 3 -65.16 5.59 5.39
N ILE A 4 -65.26 6.68 4.63
CA ILE A 4 -64.06 7.43 4.20
C ILE A 4 -63.87 8.77 4.95
N SER A 5 -64.86 9.24 5.71
CA SER A 5 -64.78 10.53 6.41
C SER A 5 -64.15 10.50 7.82
N LYS A 6 -63.77 9.32 8.35
CA LYS A 6 -63.27 9.20 9.74
C LYS A 6 -61.75 9.08 9.89
N ILE A 7 -60.99 9.04 8.80
CA ILE A 7 -59.51 8.89 8.86
C ILE A 7 -58.78 10.24 8.75
N LEU A 8 -59.42 11.29 8.25
CA LEU A 8 -58.77 12.61 8.06
C LEU A 8 -58.73 13.52 9.30
N HIS A 9 -59.33 13.13 10.43
CA HIS A 9 -59.32 13.94 11.66
C HIS A 9 -58.32 13.48 12.74
N ALA A 10 -57.54 12.43 12.47
CA ALA A 10 -56.57 11.88 13.44
C ALA A 10 -55.11 12.29 13.19
N LEU A 11 -54.79 13.02 12.10
CA LEU A 11 -53.41 13.43 11.79
C LEU A 11 -53.06 14.89 12.12
N SER A 12 -54.00 15.72 12.56
CA SER A 12 -53.73 17.14 12.90
C SER A 12 -53.55 17.41 14.40
N ALA A 13 -53.52 16.39 15.26
CA ALA A 13 -53.42 16.56 16.72
C ALA A 13 -52.07 16.11 17.33
N ALA A 14 -51.13 15.59 16.53
CA ALA A 14 -49.82 15.13 17.01
C ALA A 14 -48.66 16.11 16.77
N LEU A 15 -48.94 17.32 16.23
CA LEU A 15 -47.91 18.31 15.90
C LEU A 15 -47.93 19.57 16.79
N ALA A 16 -48.65 19.54 17.92
CA ALA A 16 -48.86 20.73 18.77
C ALA A 16 -48.56 20.51 20.27
N VAL A 17 -47.79 19.48 20.64
CA VAL A 17 -47.35 19.26 22.03
C VAL A 17 -45.88 18.84 22.05
N PHE A 18 -44.97 19.72 21.64
CA PHE A 18 -43.55 19.71 22.06
C PHE A 18 -42.92 21.06 21.68
N SER A 19 -43.54 22.14 22.15
CA SER A 19 -42.93 23.48 22.19
C SER A 19 -43.22 24.05 23.57
N LEU A 20 -42.16 24.55 24.22
CA LEU A 20 -42.07 25.09 25.58
C LEU A 20 -41.64 24.09 26.67
N ALA A 21 -40.33 23.80 26.71
CA ALA A 21 -39.62 23.68 27.99
C ALA A 21 -38.11 23.95 27.82
N PHE A 22 -37.64 25.00 28.49
CA PHE A 22 -36.26 25.31 28.88
C PHE A 22 -35.21 25.75 27.84
N SER A 23 -35.18 27.08 27.65
CA SER A 23 -33.94 27.85 27.47
C SER A 23 -33.06 27.83 28.72
N THR A 24 -31.75 28.03 28.50
CA THR A 24 -30.63 28.35 29.41
C THR A 24 -29.65 27.22 29.74
N LEU A 25 -28.85 26.83 28.74
CA LEU A 25 -27.50 26.32 28.98
C LEU A 25 -26.51 27.27 28.28
N ALA A 26 -25.61 27.86 29.07
CA ALA A 26 -24.50 28.67 28.57
C ALA A 26 -23.57 27.81 27.69
N PRO A 27 -22.93 28.38 26.65
CA PRO A 27 -21.98 27.64 25.83
C PRO A 27 -20.78 27.20 26.70
N PRO A 28 -20.25 25.98 26.51
CA PRO A 28 -19.06 25.55 27.21
C PRO A 28 -17.89 26.47 26.85
N THR A 29 -17.15 26.91 27.87
CA THR A 29 -15.90 27.65 27.72
C THR A 29 -14.90 26.81 26.91
N PRO A 30 -14.18 27.39 25.93
CA PRO A 30 -13.14 26.68 25.21
C PRO A 30 -12.01 26.32 26.19
N MET A 31 -11.75 25.03 26.33
CA MET A 31 -10.60 24.52 27.08
C MET A 31 -9.30 25.04 26.43
N PRO A 32 -8.27 25.40 27.22
CA PRO A 32 -7.01 25.88 26.68
C PRO A 32 -6.34 24.80 25.84
N SER A 33 -6.06 25.14 24.58
CA SER A 33 -5.20 24.38 23.68
C SER A 33 -3.80 24.30 24.30
N THR A 34 -3.49 23.16 24.92
CA THR A 34 -2.12 22.78 25.19
C THR A 34 -1.57 22.20 23.90
N ALA A 35 -0.78 23.02 23.19
CA ALA A 35 0.03 22.58 22.07
C ALA A 35 1.02 21.52 22.57
N VAL A 36 0.68 20.25 22.40
CA VAL A 36 1.63 19.15 22.49
C VAL A 36 2.39 19.12 21.18
N SER A 37 3.70 19.39 21.22
CA SER A 37 4.57 19.31 20.06
C SER A 37 4.55 17.89 19.48
N ASN A 38 4.15 17.74 18.23
CA ASN A 38 4.06 16.50 17.46
C ASN A 38 5.43 15.96 16.99
N ASP A 39 6.48 16.09 17.79
CA ASP A 39 7.87 15.91 17.32
C ASP A 39 8.44 14.49 17.45
N ARG A 40 7.59 13.45 17.57
CA ARG A 40 8.06 12.05 17.49
C ARG A 40 7.05 11.16 16.77
N VAL A 41 6.91 11.34 15.47
CA VAL A 41 6.26 10.34 14.60
C VAL A 41 7.34 9.38 14.12
N ALA A 42 7.51 8.25 14.83
CA ALA A 42 8.18 7.10 14.26
C ALA A 42 7.38 6.66 13.02
N THR A 43 8.02 6.74 11.87
CA THR A 43 7.49 6.37 10.57
C THR A 43 7.94 4.94 10.26
N CYS A 44 7.37 4.23 9.27
CA CYS A 44 8.03 3.02 8.74
C CYS A 44 9.31 3.45 8.02
N ASP A 45 10.26 4.02 8.75
CA ASP A 45 11.55 4.51 8.33
C ASP A 45 12.62 3.66 9.01
N GLU A 46 13.80 3.61 8.41
CA GLU A 46 14.85 2.59 8.52
C GLU A 46 15.36 2.20 9.93
N THR A 47 14.83 2.75 11.01
CA THR A 47 15.42 2.59 12.33
C THR A 47 14.92 1.35 13.06
N LEU A 48 15.84 0.40 13.26
CA LEU A 48 15.86 -0.70 14.21
C LEU A 48 15.25 -2.02 13.71
N TYR A 49 15.99 -2.68 12.79
CA TYR A 49 16.25 -4.10 13.03
C TYR A 49 17.29 -4.15 14.15
N PRO A 50 16.95 -4.46 15.41
CA PRO A 50 17.98 -4.77 16.39
C PRO A 50 18.75 -5.97 15.82
N THR A 51 20.04 -5.77 15.54
CA THR A 51 20.94 -6.90 15.27
C THR A 51 20.75 -7.91 16.39
N PRO A 52 20.35 -9.17 16.10
CA PRO A 52 20.26 -10.17 17.14
C PRO A 52 21.66 -10.32 17.74
N THR A 53 21.80 -10.12 19.05
CA THR A 53 22.99 -10.60 19.75
C THR A 53 22.97 -12.13 19.64
N PRO A 54 23.88 -12.76 18.89
CA PRO A 54 23.89 -14.20 18.79
C PRO A 54 24.23 -14.78 20.18
N PRO A 55 23.63 -15.90 20.59
CA PRO A 55 24.14 -16.65 21.74
C PRO A 55 25.60 -17.05 21.48
N PRO A 56 26.44 -17.20 22.52
CA PRO A 56 27.84 -17.56 22.34
C PRO A 56 27.97 -18.88 21.55
N ASN A 57 28.58 -18.77 20.36
CA ASN A 57 28.74 -19.83 19.39
C ASN A 57 29.76 -20.90 19.87
N PRO A 58 29.45 -22.21 19.82
CA PRO A 58 30.46 -23.24 19.68
C PRO A 58 30.73 -23.50 18.20
N GLN A 59 31.83 -22.91 17.71
CA GLN A 59 32.62 -23.30 16.53
C GLN A 59 31.92 -24.08 15.39
N SER A 60 31.63 -23.38 14.30
CA SER A 60 32.02 -23.79 12.94
C SER A 60 31.97 -22.59 12.01
N GLY A 61 33.04 -22.38 11.27
CA GLY A 61 33.17 -21.29 10.31
C GLY A 61 32.58 -21.70 8.96
N GLU A 62 31.55 -20.99 8.53
CA GLU A 62 31.21 -20.83 7.12
C GLU A 62 30.69 -19.40 6.94
N VAL A 63 31.38 -18.64 6.10
CA VAL A 63 31.07 -17.24 5.80
C VAL A 63 29.95 -17.24 4.75
N SER A 64 28.79 -16.69 5.12
CA SER A 64 27.68 -16.47 4.19
C SER A 64 28.11 -15.52 3.05
N PRO A 65 27.89 -15.87 1.76
CA PRO A 65 28.37 -15.06 0.63
C PRO A 65 27.44 -13.89 0.24
N TYR A 66 26.39 -13.58 0.99
CA TYR A 66 25.46 -12.50 0.62
C TYR A 66 25.82 -11.18 1.28
N GLY A 67 26.69 -10.43 0.59
CA GLY A 67 26.99 -9.04 0.90
C GLY A 67 25.79 -8.11 0.64
N VAL A 68 25.82 -7.02 1.40
CA VAL A 68 24.93 -5.86 1.36
C VAL A 68 24.56 -5.48 -0.08
N TYR A 69 23.30 -5.70 -0.48
CA TYR A 69 22.76 -5.12 -1.70
C TYR A 69 22.44 -3.66 -1.41
N GLU A 70 23.45 -2.80 -1.53
CA GLU A 70 23.19 -1.37 -1.69
C GLU A 70 22.45 -1.13 -3.00
N ASP A 71 21.41 -0.31 -2.87
CA ASP A 71 20.51 0.19 -3.88
C ASP A 71 21.23 0.58 -5.18
N ARG A 72 21.09 -0.27 -6.20
CA ARG A 72 21.52 0.01 -7.58
C ARG A 72 20.42 -0.37 -8.57
N PHE A 73 19.24 0.20 -8.38
CA PHE A 73 18.35 0.48 -9.50
C PHE A 73 18.15 1.98 -9.60
N ALA A 74 19.14 2.62 -10.21
CA ALA A 74 19.05 4.01 -10.61
C ALA A 74 17.79 4.22 -11.45
N VAL A 75 17.05 5.25 -11.04
CA VAL A 75 15.90 5.84 -11.72
C VAL A 75 16.28 6.07 -13.19
N ALA A 76 15.72 5.29 -14.10
CA ALA A 76 15.69 5.69 -15.50
C ALA A 76 14.74 6.90 -15.57
N GLU A 77 15.34 8.07 -15.78
CA GLU A 77 14.67 9.35 -15.98
C GLU A 77 13.56 9.16 -17.04
N ALA A 78 12.30 9.28 -16.62
CA ALA A 78 11.15 9.15 -17.49
C ALA A 78 11.10 10.35 -18.45
N GLN A 79 11.89 10.28 -19.53
CA GLN A 79 11.66 11.10 -20.70
C GLN A 79 10.35 10.63 -21.34
N GLN A 80 9.41 11.58 -21.42
CA GLN A 80 8.12 11.56 -22.10
C GLN A 80 7.90 10.33 -22.99
N MET A 81 7.22 9.30 -22.46
CA MET A 81 6.72 8.22 -23.31
C MET A 81 5.72 8.84 -24.31
N PRO A 82 5.82 8.53 -25.62
CA PRO A 82 4.86 9.03 -26.58
C PRO A 82 3.47 8.51 -26.20
N THR A 83 2.51 9.43 -26.10
CA THR A 83 1.08 9.12 -25.95
C THR A 83 0.56 8.52 -27.25
N GLY A 84 0.94 7.27 -27.54
CA GLY A 84 0.32 6.45 -28.57
C GLY A 84 -0.98 5.84 -28.05
N PRO A 85 -1.93 5.49 -28.95
CA PRO A 85 -3.13 4.77 -28.53
C PRO A 85 -2.76 3.45 -27.86
N SER A 86 -3.54 3.05 -26.85
CA SER A 86 -3.45 1.76 -26.15
C SER A 86 -3.20 0.60 -27.12
N ALA A 87 -2.24 -0.27 -26.78
CA ALA A 87 -1.95 -1.51 -27.51
C ALA A 87 -3.12 -2.52 -27.46
N PHE A 88 -4.12 -2.25 -26.62
CA PHE A 88 -5.33 -3.04 -26.43
C PHE A 88 -6.56 -2.25 -26.89
N ASP A 89 -7.47 -2.94 -27.57
CA ASP A 89 -8.77 -2.38 -27.94
C ASP A 89 -9.71 -2.23 -26.73
N ALA A 90 -10.90 -1.64 -26.96
CA ALA A 90 -11.90 -1.42 -25.92
C ALA A 90 -12.44 -2.71 -25.26
N ASN A 91 -12.05 -3.89 -25.77
CA ASN A 91 -12.41 -5.19 -25.24
C ASN A 91 -11.20 -5.93 -24.62
N GLY A 92 -10.06 -5.27 -24.47
CA GLY A 92 -8.85 -5.83 -23.86
C GLY A 92 -8.05 -6.77 -24.76
N LYS A 93 -8.29 -6.77 -26.09
CA LYS A 93 -7.55 -7.61 -27.04
C LYS A 93 -6.38 -6.85 -27.65
N LEU A 94 -5.22 -7.50 -27.74
CA LEU A 94 -4.01 -6.95 -28.38
C LEU A 94 -4.31 -6.61 -29.85
N ARG A 95 -4.00 -5.38 -30.28
CA ARG A 95 -4.22 -4.94 -31.65
C ARG A 95 -3.18 -5.57 -32.60
N PRO A 96 -3.59 -6.02 -33.81
CA PRO A 96 -2.69 -6.70 -34.74
C PRO A 96 -1.61 -5.79 -35.37
N ASP A 97 -1.67 -4.48 -35.14
CA ASP A 97 -0.72 -3.47 -35.62
C ASP A 97 0.32 -3.03 -34.57
N ALA A 98 0.28 -3.58 -33.35
CA ALA A 98 1.22 -3.24 -32.28
C ALA A 98 2.62 -3.83 -32.53
N THR A 99 3.55 -3.02 -33.06
CA THR A 99 4.97 -3.36 -33.11
C THR A 99 5.69 -2.84 -31.86
N ALA A 100 6.54 -3.67 -31.25
CA ALA A 100 7.30 -3.30 -30.05
C ALA A 100 8.24 -2.10 -30.35
N PRO A 101 8.30 -1.07 -29.48
CA PRO A 101 9.20 0.05 -29.69
C PRO A 101 10.66 -0.36 -29.49
N THR A 102 11.51 -0.04 -30.47
CA THR A 102 12.97 -0.15 -30.36
C THR A 102 13.53 1.02 -29.55
N LEU A 103 14.35 0.72 -28.54
CA LEU A 103 14.98 1.74 -27.70
C LEU A 103 16.09 2.48 -28.48
N PRO A 104 16.19 3.82 -28.36
CA PRO A 104 17.31 4.58 -28.91
C PRO A 104 18.60 4.41 -28.07
N PRO A 105 19.79 4.58 -28.66
CA PRO A 105 21.06 4.51 -27.93
C PRO A 105 21.25 5.71 -27.00
N VAL A 106 21.84 5.46 -25.82
CA VAL A 106 22.10 6.43 -24.75
C VAL A 106 23.31 7.32 -25.11
N PRO A 107 23.23 8.67 -24.98
CA PRO A 107 24.40 9.53 -25.12
C PRO A 107 25.14 9.74 -23.79
N ASP A 108 26.47 9.70 -23.85
CA ASP A 108 27.37 10.08 -22.74
C ASP A 108 27.20 11.57 -22.39
N ARG A 109 27.01 11.89 -21.09
CA ARG A 109 27.07 13.26 -20.58
C ARG A 109 28.16 13.42 -19.53
N GLN A 110 29.13 14.28 -19.84
CA GLN A 110 30.06 14.89 -18.90
C GLN A 110 29.35 16.02 -18.13
N PHE A 111 29.51 16.07 -16.80
CA PHE A 111 28.97 17.14 -15.95
C PHE A 111 29.93 18.34 -15.92
N ALA A 112 29.41 19.52 -16.23
CA ALA A 112 30.09 20.81 -16.02
C ALA A 112 29.84 21.29 -14.58
N LEU A 113 30.91 21.77 -13.93
CA LEU A 113 30.90 22.38 -12.60
C LEU A 113 30.24 23.77 -12.66
N LEU A 114 29.38 24.07 -11.68
CA LEU A 114 28.76 25.38 -11.49
C LEU A 114 29.76 26.34 -10.84
N ASP A 115 30.03 27.46 -11.52
CA ASP A 115 30.78 28.60 -10.98
C ASP A 115 29.99 29.35 -9.91
N THR A 116 30.70 29.84 -8.90
CA THR A 116 30.15 30.69 -7.83
C THR A 116 30.23 32.17 -8.22
N PRO A 117 29.21 33.01 -7.97
CA PRO A 117 29.33 34.45 -8.17
C PRO A 117 29.87 35.14 -6.92
N THR A 118 30.85 36.02 -7.12
CA THR A 118 31.35 37.01 -6.15
C THR A 118 30.35 38.16 -5.94
N PRO A 119 30.33 38.83 -4.76
CA PRO A 119 29.39 39.90 -4.48
C PRO A 119 29.86 41.25 -5.03
N ASP A 120 29.00 41.98 -5.73
CA ASP A 120 29.17 43.42 -5.95
C ASP A 120 28.27 44.23 -5.00
N SER A 121 28.88 45.27 -4.44
CA SER A 121 28.29 46.18 -3.48
C SER A 121 27.76 47.41 -4.20
N ASN A 122 26.45 47.55 -4.34
CA ASN A 122 25.80 48.83 -4.64
C ASN A 122 24.52 48.98 -3.82
N GLY A 123 24.56 49.90 -2.87
CA GLY A 123 23.46 50.25 -1.99
C GLY A 123 22.37 51.02 -2.73
N VAL A 124 21.17 50.46 -2.75
CA VAL A 124 19.92 51.19 -2.98
C VAL A 124 18.95 50.73 -1.90
N THR A 125 18.62 51.64 -0.98
CA THR A 125 17.57 51.40 0.03
C THR A 125 16.21 51.49 -0.65
N ALA A 126 15.73 50.35 -1.16
CA ALA A 126 14.34 50.19 -1.55
C ALA A 126 13.52 49.86 -0.29
N ASP A 127 12.43 50.59 -0.10
CA ASP A 127 11.41 50.30 0.91
C ASP A 127 10.71 48.98 0.54
N VAL A 128 11.12 47.88 1.19
CA VAL A 128 10.60 46.54 0.92
C VAL A 128 9.50 46.25 1.92
N THR A 129 8.25 46.54 1.56
CA THR A 129 7.10 45.92 2.23
C THR A 129 7.25 44.41 2.07
N PRO A 130 7.32 43.60 3.15
CA PRO A 130 7.48 42.16 3.01
C PRO A 130 6.26 41.59 2.29
N THR A 131 6.47 41.20 1.04
CA THR A 131 5.49 40.42 0.29
C THR A 131 5.45 39.06 0.97
N VAL A 132 4.37 38.76 1.69
CA VAL A 132 4.10 37.42 2.21
C VAL A 132 3.89 36.52 0.99
N VAL A 133 4.97 35.91 0.49
CA VAL A 133 4.87 34.82 -0.48
C VAL A 133 4.22 33.67 0.28
N PRO A 134 3.03 33.20 -0.12
CA PRO A 134 2.45 32.03 0.52
C PRO A 134 3.43 30.88 0.35
N THR A 135 3.96 30.38 1.47
CA THR A 135 4.73 29.14 1.48
C THR A 135 3.82 28.05 0.92
N ILE A 136 4.09 27.59 -0.30
CA ILE A 136 3.47 26.36 -0.80
C ILE A 136 4.05 25.24 0.06
N ILE A 137 3.32 24.84 1.09
CA ILE A 137 3.63 23.62 1.83
C ILE A 137 3.35 22.49 0.82
N PRO A 138 4.36 21.70 0.42
CA PRO A 138 4.10 20.54 -0.43
C PRO A 138 3.10 19.64 0.29
N ALA A 139 2.06 19.22 -0.43
CA ALA A 139 1.11 18.27 0.12
C ALA A 139 1.87 17.04 0.62
N LYS A 140 1.60 16.61 1.85
CA LYS A 140 2.19 15.38 2.39
C LYS A 140 1.82 14.23 1.44
N LEU A 141 2.82 13.57 0.86
CA LEU A 141 2.58 12.37 0.04
C LEU A 141 1.96 11.30 0.93
N LEU A 142 0.89 10.67 0.44
CA LEU A 142 0.28 9.53 1.14
C LEU A 142 1.25 8.36 1.07
N ARG A 143 1.48 7.71 2.21
CA ARG A 143 2.41 6.61 2.37
C ARG A 143 1.73 5.28 2.15
N VAL A 144 2.28 4.49 1.24
CA VAL A 144 1.90 3.10 0.99
C VAL A 144 3.04 2.20 1.46
N VAL A 145 2.69 1.16 2.21
CA VAL A 145 3.63 0.06 2.49
C VAL A 145 3.14 -1.19 1.79
N ILE A 146 4.01 -1.79 0.98
CA ILE A 146 3.77 -3.09 0.35
C ILE A 146 4.71 -4.08 1.00
N GLN A 147 4.17 -5.07 1.70
CA GLN A 147 4.95 -6.20 2.16
C GLN A 147 5.03 -7.26 1.07
N SER A 148 6.26 -7.70 0.76
CA SER A 148 6.49 -8.89 -0.04
C SER A 148 6.57 -10.11 0.87
N GLY A 149 5.53 -10.95 0.87
CA GLY A 149 5.48 -12.18 1.66
C GLY A 149 6.66 -13.10 1.38
N HIS A 150 7.18 -13.74 2.43
CA HIS A 150 8.32 -14.67 2.41
C HIS A 150 9.67 -14.09 1.93
N TRP A 151 9.74 -12.82 1.50
CA TRP A 151 11.00 -12.20 1.11
C TRP A 151 11.87 -11.94 2.35
N LEU A 152 13.15 -12.35 2.29
CA LEU A 152 14.12 -12.33 3.39
C LEU A 152 13.67 -13.10 4.64
N ASN A 153 12.96 -14.23 4.47
CA ASN A 153 12.47 -15.00 5.62
C ASN A 153 13.61 -15.64 6.46
N SER A 154 14.77 -15.87 5.86
CA SER A 154 15.98 -16.28 6.58
C SER A 154 16.49 -15.22 7.58
N GLU A 155 16.02 -13.98 7.47
CA GLU A 155 16.38 -12.86 8.33
C GLU A 155 15.29 -12.54 9.37
N LEU A 156 14.29 -13.43 9.53
CA LEU A 156 13.26 -13.22 10.53
C LEU A 156 13.88 -13.09 11.94
N PRO A 157 13.44 -12.11 12.74
CA PRO A 157 13.81 -12.05 14.14
C PRO A 157 13.27 -13.27 14.88
N TYR A 158 13.95 -13.68 15.96
CA TYR A 158 13.56 -14.84 16.78
C TYR A 158 12.07 -14.83 17.18
N GLN A 159 11.50 -13.65 17.47
CA GLN A 159 10.09 -13.50 17.82
C GLN A 159 9.11 -13.94 16.71
N LEU A 160 9.57 -13.96 15.46
CA LEU A 160 8.83 -14.41 14.29
C LEU A 160 9.29 -15.78 13.78
N SER A 161 10.21 -16.49 14.45
CA SER A 161 10.79 -17.74 13.92
C SER A 161 9.76 -18.84 13.64
N GLN A 162 8.61 -18.80 14.31
CA GLN A 162 7.47 -19.69 14.06
C GLN A 162 6.79 -19.50 12.69
N PHE A 163 7.10 -18.39 12.00
CA PHE A 163 6.63 -18.06 10.64
C PHE A 163 7.75 -18.24 9.59
N SER A 164 8.86 -18.88 9.98
CA SER A 164 9.98 -19.16 9.09
C SER A 164 9.64 -20.33 8.16
N ASP A 165 9.17 -20.02 6.96
CA ASP A 165 9.05 -20.93 5.82
C ASP A 165 9.48 -20.22 4.51
N ASP A 166 9.95 -20.93 3.50
CA ASP A 166 10.37 -20.28 2.24
C ASP A 166 9.20 -19.85 1.34
N GLY A 167 7.97 -19.91 1.86
CA GLY A 167 6.73 -19.82 1.10
C GLY A 167 6.48 -21.05 0.24
N ALA A 168 5.47 -20.96 -0.61
CA ALA A 168 5.13 -22.02 -1.54
C ALA A 168 6.14 -22.12 -2.71
N TYR A 169 6.31 -23.35 -3.23
CA TYR A 169 7.12 -23.63 -4.41
C TYR A 169 6.41 -24.64 -5.30
N ALA A 170 6.17 -24.26 -6.56
CA ALA A 170 5.51 -25.13 -7.53
C ALA A 170 5.99 -24.80 -8.96
N GLY A 171 6.13 -25.82 -9.80
CA GLY A 171 6.46 -25.65 -11.21
C GLY A 171 7.75 -24.85 -11.50
N GLY A 172 8.73 -24.90 -10.60
CA GLY A 172 9.99 -24.13 -10.74
C GLY A 172 9.92 -22.69 -10.23
N VAL A 173 8.78 -22.27 -9.68
CA VAL A 173 8.51 -20.90 -9.24
C VAL A 173 8.42 -20.87 -7.73
N ALA A 174 9.16 -19.93 -7.12
CA ALA A 174 9.11 -19.67 -5.68
C ALA A 174 8.19 -18.47 -5.41
N GLU A 175 7.31 -18.61 -4.42
CA GLU A 175 6.33 -17.60 -4.04
C GLU A 175 6.99 -16.24 -3.76
N TRP A 176 8.03 -16.21 -2.92
CA TRP A 176 8.70 -14.96 -2.53
C TRP A 176 9.24 -14.16 -3.72
N LYS A 177 9.63 -14.84 -4.82
CA LYS A 177 10.10 -14.17 -6.06
C LYS A 177 8.94 -13.50 -6.79
N LEU A 178 7.78 -14.17 -6.86
CA LEU A 178 6.58 -13.59 -7.45
C LEU A 178 6.13 -12.37 -6.65
N ASN A 179 6.03 -12.52 -5.33
CA ASN A 179 5.62 -11.47 -4.41
C ASN A 179 6.51 -10.23 -4.57
N LEU A 180 7.83 -10.41 -4.55
CA LEU A 180 8.78 -9.30 -4.63
C LEU A 180 8.72 -8.58 -5.98
N HIS A 181 8.60 -9.33 -7.07
CA HIS A 181 8.56 -8.71 -8.40
C HIS A 181 7.26 -7.93 -8.59
N VAL A 182 6.10 -8.49 -8.23
CA VAL A 182 4.82 -7.78 -8.30
C VAL A 182 4.81 -6.57 -7.37
N ALA A 183 5.33 -6.69 -6.14
CA ALA A 183 5.48 -5.56 -5.21
C ALA A 183 6.33 -4.43 -5.80
N THR A 184 7.43 -4.77 -6.48
CA THR A 184 8.34 -3.81 -7.12
C THR A 184 7.66 -3.04 -8.24
N LEU A 185 6.94 -3.75 -9.12
CA LEU A 185 6.20 -3.12 -10.21
C LEU A 185 5.04 -2.25 -9.70
N ALA A 186 4.28 -2.74 -8.72
CA ALA A 186 3.17 -2.00 -8.12
C ALA A 186 3.66 -0.72 -7.41
N ALA A 187 4.79 -0.81 -6.70
CA ALA A 187 5.42 0.35 -6.08
C ALA A 187 5.87 1.38 -7.11
N GLY A 188 6.43 0.95 -8.25
CA GLY A 188 6.76 1.84 -9.37
C GLY A 188 5.52 2.60 -9.86
N LEU A 189 4.42 1.89 -10.15
CA LEU A 189 3.16 2.48 -10.61
C LEU A 189 2.55 3.46 -9.60
N LEU A 190 2.62 3.16 -8.31
CA LEU A 190 2.10 4.04 -7.27
C LEU A 190 2.99 5.28 -7.06
N ARG A 191 4.32 5.13 -7.17
CA ARG A 191 5.24 6.28 -7.13
C ARG A 191 5.01 7.25 -8.29
N THR A 192 4.72 6.75 -9.51
CA THR A 192 4.36 7.63 -10.63
C THR A 192 3.03 8.36 -10.44
N ARG A 193 2.16 7.87 -9.55
CA ARG A 193 0.90 8.50 -9.13
C ARG A 193 1.06 9.48 -7.96
N GLY A 194 2.29 9.67 -7.45
CA GLY A 194 2.58 10.62 -6.37
C GLY A 194 2.43 10.05 -4.96
N TYR A 195 2.57 8.73 -4.79
CA TYR A 195 2.61 8.10 -3.46
C TYR A 195 4.05 7.89 -2.96
N ASP A 196 4.26 8.02 -1.65
CA ASP A 196 5.47 7.58 -0.96
C ASP A 196 5.35 6.07 -0.71
N VAL A 197 6.03 5.24 -1.51
CA VAL A 197 5.88 3.78 -1.43
C VAL A 197 7.12 3.11 -0.90
N ARG A 198 6.95 2.30 0.15
CA ARG A 198 7.99 1.43 0.71
C ARG A 198 7.63 -0.04 0.48
N ILE A 199 8.61 -0.82 0.02
CA ILE A 199 8.54 -2.28 0.02
C ILE A 199 9.22 -2.78 1.29
N VAL A 200 8.60 -3.71 2.01
CA VAL A 200 9.18 -4.34 3.21
C VAL A 200 9.25 -5.86 3.04
N PRO A 201 10.23 -6.52 3.67
CA PRO A 201 10.34 -7.98 3.68
C PRO A 201 9.25 -8.63 4.56
N ALA A 202 9.35 -9.94 4.74
CA ALA A 202 8.54 -10.67 5.72
C ALA A 202 8.64 -10.05 7.13
N THR A 203 9.76 -9.43 7.51
CA THR A 203 9.82 -8.66 8.75
C THR A 203 9.23 -7.26 8.57
N VAL A 204 8.02 -7.04 9.08
CA VAL A 204 7.43 -5.69 9.17
C VAL A 204 8.24 -4.84 10.17
N PRO A 205 8.67 -3.62 9.80
CA PRO A 205 9.38 -2.73 10.72
C PRO A 205 8.58 -2.44 11.99
N ILE A 206 9.28 -2.27 13.11
CA ILE A 206 8.66 -1.86 14.37
C ILE A 206 8.01 -0.49 14.19
N ASP A 207 6.86 -0.29 14.83
CA ASP A 207 6.08 0.95 14.76
C ASP A 207 5.66 1.36 13.34
N CYS A 208 5.49 0.39 12.43
CA CYS A 208 5.14 0.71 11.06
C CYS A 208 3.75 1.37 10.94
N ARG A 209 3.74 2.65 10.54
CA ARG A 209 2.58 3.48 10.21
C ARG A 209 2.58 3.91 8.74
N ALA A 210 1.44 3.73 8.08
CA ALA A 210 1.21 4.16 6.70
C ALA A 210 -0.23 4.67 6.51
N ASP A 211 -0.52 5.27 5.36
CA ASP A 211 -1.90 5.57 4.95
C ASP A 211 -2.61 4.31 4.42
N VAL A 212 -1.84 3.33 3.94
CA VAL A 212 -2.31 1.96 3.66
C VAL A 212 -1.16 0.96 3.67
N PHE A 213 -1.44 -0.27 4.13
CA PHE A 213 -0.54 -1.42 4.10
C PHE A 213 -1.15 -2.57 3.29
N VAL A 214 -0.38 -3.19 2.40
CA VAL A 214 -0.80 -4.36 1.60
C VAL A 214 0.28 -5.43 1.68
N ALA A 215 -0.03 -6.59 2.24
CA ALA A 215 0.81 -7.77 2.12
C ALA A 215 0.45 -8.56 0.86
N LEU A 216 1.46 -8.88 0.04
CA LEU A 216 1.32 -9.68 -1.16
C LEU A 216 1.87 -11.08 -0.94
N HIS A 217 1.04 -12.07 -1.24
CA HIS A 217 1.34 -13.50 -1.21
C HIS A 217 0.82 -14.18 -2.48
N ALA A 218 1.27 -15.40 -2.75
CA ALA A 218 0.67 -16.28 -3.74
C ALA A 218 0.41 -17.65 -3.10
N ASP A 219 -0.86 -18.00 -2.95
CA ASP A 219 -1.31 -19.11 -2.12
C ASP A 219 -0.94 -20.46 -2.74
N ALA A 220 -1.03 -21.51 -1.94
CA ALA A 220 -0.92 -22.88 -2.40
C ALA A 220 -1.92 -23.78 -1.66
N ASP A 221 -2.46 -24.75 -2.40
CA ASP A 221 -3.29 -25.81 -1.85
C ASP A 221 -2.75 -27.18 -2.26
N SER A 222 -3.04 -28.18 -1.42
CA SER A 222 -2.85 -29.59 -1.74
C SER A 222 -3.66 -30.07 -2.93
N ASP A 223 -4.83 -29.46 -3.17
CA ASP A 223 -5.60 -29.65 -4.39
C ASP A 223 -5.15 -28.64 -5.46
N PRO A 224 -4.48 -29.07 -6.54
CA PRO A 224 -3.99 -28.17 -7.58
C PRO A 224 -5.13 -27.52 -8.40
N ASN A 225 -6.38 -27.95 -8.20
CA ASN A 225 -7.54 -27.34 -8.84
C ASN A 225 -8.10 -26.14 -8.08
N VAL A 226 -7.56 -25.77 -6.91
CA VAL A 226 -7.93 -24.53 -6.24
C VAL A 226 -7.24 -23.36 -6.95
N TYR A 227 -8.02 -22.35 -7.35
CA TYR A 227 -7.55 -21.20 -8.11
C TYR A 227 -8.21 -19.90 -7.63
N GLY A 228 -7.77 -18.80 -8.24
CA GLY A 228 -8.32 -17.48 -8.05
C GLY A 228 -7.64 -16.71 -6.93
N TYR A 229 -7.86 -15.40 -6.92
CA TYR A 229 -7.28 -14.50 -5.93
C TYR A 229 -8.22 -14.30 -4.76
N LYS A 230 -7.66 -13.98 -3.60
CA LYS A 230 -8.45 -13.67 -2.40
C LYS A 230 -7.72 -12.69 -1.50
N ALA A 231 -8.50 -11.93 -0.76
CA ALA A 231 -7.96 -10.95 0.17
C ALA A 231 -8.71 -11.00 1.50
N ALA A 232 -7.99 -10.64 2.56
CA ALA A 232 -8.54 -10.49 3.89
C ALA A 232 -7.99 -9.24 4.58
N TYR A 233 -8.72 -8.79 5.59
CA TYR A 233 -8.29 -7.75 6.52
C TYR A 233 -8.41 -8.29 7.96
N PRO A 234 -7.90 -7.58 8.99
CA PRO A 234 -7.94 -8.05 10.37
C PRO A 234 -9.36 -8.38 10.83
N ARG A 235 -9.55 -9.47 11.60
CA ARG A 235 -10.87 -9.98 12.04
C ARG A 235 -11.77 -9.00 12.81
N ASP A 236 -11.32 -7.78 13.13
CA ASP A 236 -12.15 -6.82 13.87
C ASP A 236 -13.50 -6.60 13.17
N VAL A 237 -14.57 -6.91 13.89
CA VAL A 237 -15.86 -7.31 13.32
C VAL A 237 -16.56 -6.14 12.62
N ASN A 238 -16.04 -4.90 12.74
CA ASN A 238 -16.60 -3.72 12.09
C ASN A 238 -15.57 -2.59 11.86
N ASN A 239 -14.46 -2.83 11.15
CA ASN A 239 -13.64 -1.73 10.62
C ASN A 239 -14.12 -1.35 9.18
N PRO A 240 -14.91 -0.27 9.01
CA PRO A 240 -15.43 0.13 7.69
C PRO A 240 -14.34 0.54 6.71
N VAL A 241 -13.19 1.03 7.19
CA VAL A 241 -12.08 1.49 6.34
C VAL A 241 -11.40 0.28 5.68
N ASN A 242 -11.11 -0.76 6.46
CA ASN A 242 -10.57 -2.02 5.93
C ASN A 242 -11.55 -2.74 4.99
N ARG A 243 -12.87 -2.67 5.27
CA ARG A 243 -13.87 -3.20 4.33
C ARG A 243 -13.88 -2.47 2.99
N ARG A 244 -13.72 -1.15 3.02
CA ARG A 244 -13.61 -0.36 1.78
C ARG A 244 -12.34 -0.72 1.01
N LEU A 245 -11.19 -0.76 1.69
CA LEU A 245 -9.93 -1.22 1.11
C LEU A 245 -10.04 -2.61 0.47
N LEU A 246 -10.69 -3.55 1.17
CA LEU A 246 -10.94 -4.90 0.66
C LEU A 246 -11.81 -4.87 -0.60
N ALA A 247 -12.89 -4.10 -0.60
CA ALA A 247 -13.79 -3.98 -1.75
C ALA A 247 -13.10 -3.37 -2.96
N ASP A 248 -12.35 -2.27 -2.77
CA ASP A 248 -11.58 -1.61 -3.81
C ASP A 248 -10.52 -2.55 -4.40
N MET A 249 -9.83 -3.33 -3.56
CA MET A 249 -8.86 -4.32 -4.00
C MET A 249 -9.51 -5.45 -4.80
N TYR A 250 -10.65 -6.00 -4.36
CA TYR A 250 -11.37 -7.01 -5.14
C TYR A 250 -11.81 -6.51 -6.51
N ILE A 251 -12.34 -5.29 -6.57
CA ILE A 251 -12.80 -4.70 -7.83
C ILE A 251 -11.62 -4.54 -8.79
N GLU A 252 -10.58 -3.83 -8.36
CA GLU A 252 -9.51 -3.40 -9.26
C GLU A 252 -8.55 -4.54 -9.63
N TYR A 253 -8.25 -5.45 -8.68
CA TYR A 253 -7.43 -6.62 -8.99
C TYR A 253 -8.16 -7.60 -9.91
N GLY A 254 -9.45 -7.85 -9.66
CA GLY A 254 -10.27 -8.70 -10.54
C GLY A 254 -10.42 -8.13 -11.95
N VAL A 255 -10.67 -6.82 -12.07
CA VAL A 255 -10.78 -6.15 -13.37
C VAL A 255 -9.47 -6.19 -14.14
N ALA A 256 -8.34 -5.95 -13.48
CA ALA A 256 -7.03 -5.95 -14.16
C ALA A 256 -6.63 -7.35 -14.62
N THR A 257 -6.78 -8.35 -13.75
CA THR A 257 -6.22 -9.70 -13.99
C THR A 257 -7.17 -10.64 -14.72
N GLY A 258 -8.49 -10.44 -14.60
CA GLY A 258 -9.49 -11.39 -15.07
C GLY A 258 -9.52 -12.71 -14.29
N LEU A 259 -8.75 -12.84 -13.19
CA LEU A 259 -8.80 -14.00 -12.32
C LEU A 259 -10.12 -14.05 -11.55
N ASP A 260 -10.60 -15.26 -11.27
CA ASP A 260 -11.78 -15.45 -10.44
C ASP A 260 -11.49 -15.15 -8.98
N ARG A 261 -12.51 -14.68 -8.25
CA ARG A 261 -12.42 -14.52 -6.81
C ARG A 261 -12.55 -15.87 -6.13
N ASN A 262 -11.58 -16.20 -5.30
CA ASN A 262 -11.68 -17.28 -4.33
C ASN A 262 -12.34 -16.77 -3.03
N TYR A 263 -13.32 -17.50 -2.53
CA TYR A 263 -14.09 -17.11 -1.32
C TYR A 263 -13.63 -17.82 -0.05
N SER A 264 -12.64 -18.71 -0.14
CA SER A 264 -12.10 -19.49 0.97
C SER A 264 -11.06 -18.67 1.75
N ILE A 265 -11.56 -17.78 2.61
CA ILE A 265 -10.72 -16.96 3.49
C ILE A 265 -10.36 -17.74 4.76
N SER A 266 -9.08 -18.02 4.96
CA SER A 266 -8.62 -18.78 6.12
C SER A 266 -8.60 -17.94 7.40
N LEU A 267 -8.58 -18.62 8.55
CA LEU A 267 -8.38 -17.95 9.83
C LEU A 267 -7.00 -17.29 9.94
N ASN A 268 -6.00 -17.81 9.23
CA ASN A 268 -4.64 -17.26 9.21
C ASN A 268 -4.56 -15.98 8.37
N MET A 269 -5.33 -15.85 7.29
CA MET A 269 -5.38 -14.60 6.51
C MET A 269 -5.99 -13.47 7.34
N SER A 270 -7.16 -13.69 7.95
CA SER A 270 -7.78 -12.69 8.84
C SER A 270 -7.05 -12.54 10.19
N GLY A 271 -6.20 -13.51 10.51
CA GLY A 271 -5.34 -13.63 11.69
C GLY A 271 -3.87 -13.32 11.42
N TYR A 272 -3.54 -12.70 10.28
CA TYR A 272 -2.16 -12.56 9.81
C TYR A 272 -1.29 -11.80 10.80
N TYR A 273 -0.08 -12.27 11.09
CA TYR A 273 0.72 -11.75 12.21
C TYR A 273 0.98 -10.24 12.10
N ALA A 274 1.16 -9.71 10.88
CA ALA A 274 1.40 -8.30 10.65
C ALA A 274 0.22 -7.41 11.07
N PHE A 275 -0.97 -7.97 11.28
CA PHE A 275 -2.15 -7.27 11.75
C PHE A 275 -2.19 -7.07 13.28
N TYR A 276 -1.38 -7.80 14.05
CA TYR A 276 -1.53 -7.89 15.51
C TYR A 276 -0.33 -7.33 16.28
N ASN A 277 -0.25 -6.01 16.38
CA ASN A 277 0.81 -5.32 17.14
C ASN A 277 0.80 -5.58 18.66
N GLN A 278 -0.31 -6.03 19.23
CA GLN A 278 -0.40 -6.27 20.68
C GLN A 278 0.43 -7.45 21.15
N LYS A 279 0.77 -8.38 20.25
CA LYS A 279 1.50 -9.62 20.57
C LYS A 279 2.90 -9.66 19.98
N GLN A 280 3.20 -8.80 19.00
CA GLN A 280 4.43 -8.82 18.22
C GLN A 280 4.85 -7.38 17.89
N PRO A 281 6.13 -6.99 18.12
CA PRO A 281 6.61 -5.65 17.76
C PRO A 281 6.74 -5.44 16.24
N TYR A 282 6.87 -6.53 15.48
CA TYR A 282 6.99 -6.55 14.02
C TYR A 282 5.63 -6.66 13.35
N ALA A 283 4.80 -5.64 13.56
CA ALA A 283 3.44 -5.56 13.04
C ALA A 283 3.06 -4.11 12.76
N VAL A 284 2.06 -3.93 11.92
CA VAL A 284 1.56 -2.62 11.49
C VAL A 284 0.76 -1.98 12.62
N ASP A 285 0.83 -0.64 12.77
CA ASP A 285 -0.04 0.07 13.69
C ASP A 285 -1.53 -0.18 13.32
N PRO A 286 -2.39 -0.60 14.27
CA PRO A 286 -3.79 -0.95 14.02
C PRO A 286 -4.66 0.16 13.43
N ARG A 287 -4.21 1.41 13.47
CA ARG A 287 -4.90 2.54 12.82
C ARG A 287 -4.61 2.62 11.32
N THR A 288 -3.58 1.94 10.83
CA THR A 288 -3.26 1.84 9.41
C THR A 288 -4.28 0.92 8.73
N PRO A 289 -4.97 1.35 7.67
CA PRO A 289 -5.74 0.46 6.83
C PRO A 289 -4.85 -0.64 6.25
N MET A 290 -5.24 -1.90 6.39
CA MET A 290 -4.36 -3.02 6.06
C MET A 290 -5.13 -4.20 5.45
N LEU A 291 -4.50 -4.85 4.47
CA LEU A 291 -4.99 -6.09 3.87
C LEU A 291 -3.84 -7.06 3.56
N ILE A 292 -4.18 -8.33 3.41
CA ILE A 292 -3.34 -9.37 2.79
C ILE A 292 -4.05 -9.85 1.53
N LEU A 293 -3.34 -9.87 0.42
CA LEU A 293 -3.79 -10.34 -0.89
C LEU A 293 -3.00 -11.58 -1.26
N GLU A 294 -3.72 -12.69 -1.40
CA GLU A 294 -3.27 -13.85 -2.17
C GLU A 294 -3.59 -13.56 -3.64
N MET A 295 -2.55 -13.33 -4.43
CA MET A 295 -2.64 -12.86 -5.81
C MET A 295 -3.19 -13.91 -6.79
N GLY A 296 -3.24 -15.17 -6.35
CA GLY A 296 -3.62 -16.38 -7.09
C GLY A 296 -2.98 -17.59 -6.40
N TYR A 297 -3.20 -18.79 -6.95
CA TYR A 297 -2.61 -20.03 -6.41
C TYR A 297 -1.40 -20.49 -7.23
N ILE A 298 -0.19 -20.46 -6.65
CA ILE A 298 1.02 -20.99 -7.31
C ILE A 298 0.93 -22.51 -7.53
N SER A 299 0.15 -23.23 -6.72
CA SER A 299 -0.12 -24.67 -6.90
C SER A 299 -1.00 -24.97 -8.11
N ASN A 300 -1.77 -24.00 -8.62
CA ASN A 300 -2.59 -24.14 -9.81
C ASN A 300 -1.82 -23.74 -11.06
N ASP A 301 -1.91 -24.54 -12.12
CA ASP A 301 -1.13 -24.34 -13.34
C ASP A 301 -1.49 -23.04 -14.08
N ASN A 302 -2.77 -22.67 -14.13
CA ASN A 302 -3.22 -21.48 -14.85
C ASN A 302 -2.86 -20.20 -14.08
N ASP A 303 -3.13 -20.17 -12.78
CA ASP A 303 -2.77 -19.04 -11.92
C ASP A 303 -1.25 -18.86 -11.87
N ARG A 304 -0.48 -19.95 -11.72
CA ARG A 304 0.98 -19.89 -11.75
C ARG A 304 1.49 -19.39 -13.09
N GLN A 305 0.93 -19.86 -14.21
CA GLN A 305 1.30 -19.35 -15.53
C GLN A 305 1.02 -17.86 -15.62
N PHE A 306 -0.17 -17.41 -15.21
CA PHE A 306 -0.54 -16.00 -15.21
C PHE A 306 0.43 -15.16 -14.36
N LEU A 307 0.67 -15.56 -13.11
CA LEU A 307 1.57 -14.87 -12.18
C LEU A 307 3.03 -14.91 -12.62
N SER A 308 3.42 -15.84 -13.49
CA SER A 308 4.80 -15.91 -14.02
C SER A 308 4.99 -15.04 -15.27
N THR A 309 3.94 -14.77 -16.04
CA THR A 309 4.06 -14.09 -17.34
C THR A 309 3.37 -12.73 -17.42
N ASN A 310 2.43 -12.42 -16.53
CA ASN A 310 1.64 -11.17 -16.51
C ASN A 310 1.79 -10.42 -15.18
N GLN A 311 3.01 -10.37 -14.64
CA GLN A 311 3.30 -9.73 -13.35
C GLN A 311 3.03 -8.22 -13.35
N ASP A 312 3.18 -7.57 -14.51
CA ASP A 312 2.81 -6.18 -14.75
C ASP A 312 1.29 -5.97 -14.63
N VAL A 313 0.47 -6.90 -15.11
CA VAL A 313 -0.99 -6.87 -14.98
C VAL A 313 -1.42 -7.07 -13.53
N ALA A 314 -0.82 -8.03 -12.82
CA ALA A 314 -1.06 -8.23 -11.38
C ALA A 314 -0.68 -6.96 -10.59
N ALA A 315 0.49 -6.38 -10.88
CA ALA A 315 0.95 -5.14 -10.27
C ALA A 315 0.03 -3.94 -10.56
N LEU A 316 -0.50 -3.84 -11.77
CA LEU A 316 -1.50 -2.83 -12.13
C LEU A 316 -2.78 -2.98 -11.30
N GLY A 317 -3.25 -4.21 -11.10
CA GLY A 317 -4.40 -4.49 -10.24
C GLY A 317 -4.18 -4.05 -8.80
N VAL A 318 -3.02 -4.37 -8.23
CA VAL A 318 -2.64 -3.93 -6.87
C VAL A 318 -2.57 -2.40 -6.79
N ALA A 319 -1.89 -1.75 -7.74
CA ALA A 319 -1.76 -0.30 -7.76
C ALA A 319 -3.11 0.40 -7.91
N ASN A 320 -4.02 -0.11 -8.74
CA ASN A 320 -5.36 0.43 -8.92
C ASN A 320 -6.22 0.27 -7.67
N GLY A 321 -6.16 -0.88 -7.00
CA GLY A 321 -6.89 -1.09 -5.74
C GLY A 321 -6.45 -0.12 -4.64
N VAL A 322 -5.14 0.07 -4.49
CA VAL A 322 -4.56 1.05 -3.55
C VAL A 322 -4.95 2.49 -3.92
N ASP A 323 -4.80 2.88 -5.19
CA ASP A 323 -5.12 4.23 -5.68
C ASP A 323 -6.60 4.57 -5.49
N ARG A 324 -7.50 3.65 -5.86
CA ARG A 324 -8.94 3.79 -5.66
C ARG A 324 -9.29 3.99 -4.18
N PHE A 325 -8.71 3.17 -3.31
CA PHE A 325 -8.86 3.33 -1.87
C PHE A 325 -8.40 4.70 -1.40
N LEU A 326 -7.16 5.10 -1.70
CA LEU A 326 -6.62 6.37 -1.21
C LEU A 326 -7.34 7.61 -1.78
N GLN A 327 -7.91 7.52 -2.98
CA GLN A 327 -8.62 8.64 -3.62
C GLN A 327 -10.10 8.77 -3.21
N GLY A 328 -10.64 7.89 -2.36
CA GLY A 328 -12.05 8.00 -1.93
C GLY A 328 -13.09 7.66 -3.02
N LYS A 329 -12.67 6.96 -4.08
CA LYS A 329 -13.53 6.52 -5.20
C LYS A 329 -14.33 5.25 -4.88
#